data_AF-A0A973HL43-F1
#
_entry.id   AF-A0A973HL43-F1
#
_cell.length_a   1.000
_cell.length_b   1.000
_cell.length_c   1.000
_cell.angle_alpha   90.00
_cell.angle_beta   90.00
_cell.angle_gamma   90.00
#
_symmetry.space_group_name_H-M   'P 1'
#
loop_
_entity.id
_entity.type
_entity.pdbx_description
1 polymer ?
#
loop_
_entity_poly.entity_id
_entity_poly.type
_entity_poly.pdbx_seq_one_letter_code
_entity_poly.pdbx_strand_id
1 'polypeptide(L)'
;IPFEVQACACVGGDGYLKQQFLALCADESLHPTIIATEKKYHFGKLYLPFYHIWTALKQTTNIEFDLLYDPLAWLCLQREFIADNTNIAAGLESTDKRPILYIHQGGLQGNETMIPRYLRKLALAK
;
A
#
# COMPACT_ATOMS: atom_id res chain seq x y z
N ILE A 1 14.16 -7.89 16.25
CA ILE A 1 15.00 -7.31 15.17
C ILE A 1 15.11 -5.80 15.39
N PRO A 2 16.27 -5.15 15.16
CA PRO A 2 16.48 -3.75 15.53
C PRO A 2 15.91 -2.77 14.48
N PHE A 3 14.77 -3.10 13.87
CA PHE A 3 14.09 -2.25 12.90
C PHE A 3 12.58 -2.39 13.05
N GLU A 4 11.88 -1.30 12.79
CA GLU A 4 10.43 -1.25 12.81
C GLU A 4 9.85 -2.00 11.61
N VAL A 5 8.81 -2.80 11.85
CA VAL A 5 8.04 -3.46 10.80
C VAL A 5 6.68 -2.79 10.75
N GLN A 6 6.24 -2.43 9.54
CA GLN A 6 4.98 -1.72 9.33
C GLN A 6 4.08 -2.49 8.37
N ALA A 7 2.77 -2.43 8.61
CA ALA A 7 1.77 -3.12 7.79
C ALA A 7 0.52 -2.25 7.62
N CYS A 8 -0.21 -2.41 6.51
CA CYS A 8 -1.53 -1.80 6.31
C CYS A 8 -2.58 -2.88 6.05
N ALA A 9 -3.82 -2.65 6.47
CA ALA A 9 -4.89 -3.63 6.28
C ALA A 9 -5.46 -3.61 4.86
N CYS A 10 -5.01 -4.54 4.00
CA CYS A 10 -5.58 -4.75 2.65
C CYS A 10 -6.88 -5.58 2.66
N VAL A 11 -7.16 -6.29 3.77
CA VAL A 11 -8.36 -7.12 3.95
C VAL A 11 -9.02 -6.78 5.28
N GLY A 12 -10.34 -6.63 5.27
CA GLY A 12 -11.10 -6.28 6.47
C GLY A 12 -10.83 -4.85 6.92
N GLY A 13 -9.86 -4.65 7.80
CA GLY A 13 -9.44 -3.36 8.36
C GLY A 13 -8.49 -3.56 9.55
N ASP A 14 -8.02 -2.46 10.15
CA ASP A 14 -6.97 -2.49 11.16
C ASP A 14 -7.31 -3.37 12.38
N GLY A 15 -8.56 -3.31 12.84
CA GLY A 15 -9.03 -4.17 13.94
C GLY A 15 -8.99 -5.67 13.58
N TYR A 16 -9.33 -6.02 12.33
CA TYR A 16 -9.23 -7.40 11.86
C TYR A 16 -7.76 -7.82 11.73
N LEU A 17 -6.90 -6.96 11.19
CA LEU A 17 -5.46 -7.23 11.07
C LEU A 17 -4.82 -7.46 12.45
N LYS A 18 -5.14 -6.62 13.45
CA LYS A 18 -4.68 -6.81 14.83
C LYS A 18 -5.14 -8.15 15.41
N GLN A 19 -6.39 -8.54 15.17
CA GLN A 19 -6.89 -9.85 15.59
C GLN A 19 -6.13 -11.01 14.93
N GLN A 20 -5.77 -10.90 13.64
CA GLN A 20 -4.99 -11.92 12.95
C GLN A 20 -3.58 -12.05 13.54
N PHE A 21 -2.91 -10.94 13.86
CA PHE A 21 -1.60 -10.99 14.51
C PHE A 21 -1.67 -11.57 15.93
N LEU A 22 -2.68 -11.17 16.71
CA LEU A 22 -2.92 -11.75 18.05
C LEU A 22 -3.16 -13.26 18.01
N ALA A 23 -3.84 -13.77 16.98
CA ALA A 23 -4.05 -15.20 16.80
C ALA A 23 -2.76 -15.97 16.47
N LEU A 24 -1.78 -15.31 15.85
CA LEU A 24 -0.48 -15.90 15.52
C LEU A 24 0.54 -15.77 16.66
N CYS A 25 0.50 -14.66 17.39
CA CYS A 25 1.42 -14.36 18.47
C CYS A 25 0.72 -13.52 19.54
N ALA A 26 0.67 -14.00 20.78
CA ALA A 26 0.04 -13.26 21.88
C ALA A 26 0.87 -12.05 22.35
N ASP A 27 2.17 -12.02 22.06
CA ASP A 27 3.05 -10.91 22.43
C ASP A 27 2.92 -9.77 21.40
N GLU A 28 2.14 -8.74 21.74
CA GLU A 28 1.93 -7.57 20.90
C GLU A 28 3.22 -6.79 20.61
N SER A 29 4.29 -6.94 21.41
CA SER A 29 5.57 -6.27 21.15
C SER A 29 6.30 -6.81 19.90
N LEU A 30 5.87 -7.98 19.39
CA LEU A 30 6.37 -8.60 18.16
C LEU A 30 5.50 -8.29 16.94
N HIS A 31 4.41 -7.54 17.10
CA HIS A 31 3.51 -7.20 16.00
C HIS A 31 4.04 -6.00 15.21
N PRO A 32 3.69 -5.88 13.92
CA PRO A 32 4.04 -4.68 13.17
C PRO A 32 3.21 -3.48 13.63
N THR A 33 3.76 -2.28 13.48
CA THR A 33 3.00 -1.04 13.57
C THR A 33 1.99 -1.00 12.41
N ILE A 34 0.70 -0.88 12.73
CA ILE A 34 -0.33 -0.78 11.70
C ILE A 34 -0.41 0.67 11.22
N ILE A 35 -0.12 0.89 9.93
CA ILE A 35 -0.35 2.16 9.25
C ILE A 35 -1.84 2.28 8.96
N ALA A 36 -2.48 3.28 9.57
CA ALA A 36 -3.89 3.57 9.33
C ALA A 36 -4.15 3.87 7.86
N THR A 37 -5.37 3.64 7.38
CA THR A 37 -5.78 4.03 6.03
C THR A 37 -6.68 5.25 6.09
N GLU A 38 -6.65 6.14 5.09
CA GLU A 38 -7.54 7.32 5.03
C GLU A 38 -9.02 6.94 5.12
N LYS A 39 -9.34 5.73 4.66
CA LYS A 39 -10.67 5.12 4.70
C LYS A 39 -10.54 3.61 4.58
N LYS A 40 -11.62 2.91 4.92
CA LYS A 40 -11.74 1.47 4.68
C LYS A 40 -11.72 1.16 3.17
N TYR A 41 -10.74 0.35 2.74
CA TYR A 41 -10.69 -0.22 1.40
C TYR A 41 -11.32 -1.61 1.41
N HIS A 42 -12.26 -1.85 0.49
CA HIS A 42 -12.86 -3.17 0.33
C HIS A 42 -11.97 -4.03 -0.55
N PHE A 43 -11.62 -5.21 -0.05
CA PHE A 43 -10.80 -6.16 -0.78
C PHE A 43 -11.40 -6.46 -2.17
N GLY A 44 -10.55 -6.42 -3.21
CA GLY A 44 -10.94 -6.70 -4.60
C GLY A 44 -11.79 -5.63 -5.30
N LYS A 45 -12.14 -4.52 -4.62
CA LYS A 45 -12.82 -3.37 -5.24
C LYS A 45 -11.82 -2.55 -6.06
N LEU A 46 -12.27 -2.12 -7.23
CA LEU A 46 -11.45 -1.33 -8.15
C LEU A 46 -11.44 0.15 -7.73
N TYR A 47 -10.31 0.60 -7.20
CA TYR A 47 -10.05 2.01 -6.89
C TYR A 47 -9.14 2.60 -7.95
N LEU A 48 -9.54 3.71 -8.58
CA LEU A 48 -8.72 4.39 -9.60
C LEU A 48 -7.32 4.78 -9.07
N PRO A 49 -7.17 5.30 -7.83
CA PRO A 49 -5.84 5.57 -7.26
C PRO A 49 -4.91 4.36 -7.26
N PHE A 50 -5.44 3.13 -7.08
CA PHE A 50 -4.62 1.92 -7.08
C PHE A 50 -4.04 1.65 -8.47
N TYR A 51 -4.84 1.83 -9.52
CA TYR A 51 -4.36 1.66 -10.89
C TYR A 51 -3.34 2.73 -11.27
N HIS A 52 -3.54 3.97 -10.84
CA HIS A 52 -2.61 5.07 -11.10
C HIS A 52 -1.25 4.84 -10.45
N ILE A 53 -1.21 4.53 -9.15
CA ILE A 53 0.07 4.28 -8.46
C ILE A 53 0.77 3.04 -9.00
N TRP A 54 0.04 1.97 -9.28
CA TRP A 54 0.58 0.76 -9.92
C TRP A 54 1.24 1.07 -11.27
N THR A 55 0.56 1.86 -12.12
CA THR A 55 1.09 2.26 -13.43
C THR A 55 2.34 3.13 -13.26
N ALA A 56 2.31 4.11 -12.35
CA ALA A 56 3.43 5.01 -12.10
C ALA A 56 4.66 4.27 -11.55
N LEU A 57 4.47 3.30 -10.66
CA LEU A 57 5.53 2.45 -10.15
C LEU A 57 6.17 1.62 -11.25
N LYS A 58 5.36 0.98 -12.10
CA LYS A 58 5.89 0.21 -13.24
C LYS A 58 6.69 1.10 -14.20
N GLN A 59 6.23 2.31 -14.47
CA GLN A 59 6.92 3.25 -15.36
C GLN A 59 8.25 3.75 -14.77
N THR A 60 8.30 4.05 -13.48
CA THR A 60 9.48 4.66 -12.84
C THR A 60 10.52 3.64 -12.38
N THR A 61 10.10 2.43 -12.02
CA THR A 61 10.99 1.39 -11.45
C THR A 61 11.19 0.18 -12.35
N ASN A 62 10.34 0.01 -13.37
CA ASN A 62 10.20 -1.23 -14.16
C ASN A 62 9.81 -2.49 -13.35
N ILE A 63 9.52 -2.36 -12.06
CA ILE A 63 9.03 -3.44 -11.21
C ILE A 63 7.53 -3.60 -11.45
N GLU A 64 7.09 -4.85 -11.65
CA GLU A 64 5.66 -5.15 -11.69
C GLU A 64 5.19 -5.52 -10.28
N PHE A 65 4.13 -4.85 -9.85
CA PHE A 65 3.44 -5.09 -8.59
C PHE A 65 2.07 -5.73 -8.85
N ASP A 66 1.47 -6.31 -7.82
CA ASP A 66 0.09 -6.79 -7.89
C ASP A 66 -0.90 -5.62 -7.79
N LEU A 67 -2.15 -5.82 -8.22
CA LEU A 67 -3.20 -4.78 -8.21
C LEU A 67 -4.17 -4.85 -7.02
N LEU A 68 -4.02 -5.85 -6.14
CA LEU A 68 -4.89 -6.08 -4.98
C LEU A 68 -4.27 -5.56 -3.67
N TYR A 69 -2.98 -5.77 -3.44
CA TYR A 69 -2.32 -5.48 -2.17
C TYR A 69 -1.33 -4.33 -2.28
N ASP A 70 -0.34 -4.45 -3.17
CA ASP A 70 0.75 -3.48 -3.30
C ASP A 70 0.28 -2.02 -3.45
N PRO A 71 -0.79 -1.68 -4.22
CA PRO A 71 -1.15 -0.29 -4.44
C PRO A 71 -1.60 0.42 -3.15
N LEU A 72 -2.29 -0.29 -2.25
CA LEU A 72 -2.68 0.28 -0.96
C LEU A 72 -1.46 0.51 -0.06
N ALA A 73 -0.54 -0.46 -0.02
CA ALA A 73 0.70 -0.34 0.73
C ALA A 73 1.54 0.85 0.25
N TRP A 74 1.66 1.02 -1.06
CA TRP A 74 2.36 2.17 -1.65
C TRP A 74 1.67 3.51 -1.38
N LEU A 75 0.34 3.57 -1.36
CA LEU A 75 -0.38 4.79 -0.96
C LEU A 75 -0.15 5.13 0.52
N CYS A 76 -0.15 4.13 1.38
CA CYS A 76 0.16 4.32 2.80
C CYS A 76 1.61 4.79 3.00
N LEU A 77 2.56 4.14 2.34
CA LEU A 77 3.97 4.51 2.37
C LEU A 77 4.19 5.92 1.83
N GLN A 78 3.54 6.27 0.72
CA GLN A 78 3.61 7.61 0.17
C GLN A 78 3.07 8.64 1.15
N ARG A 79 1.88 8.43 1.72
CA ARG A 79 1.28 9.38 2.66
C ARG A 79 2.16 9.59 3.90
N GLU A 80 2.56 8.52 4.57
CA GLU A 80 3.26 8.60 5.87
C GLU A 80 4.73 9.02 5.75
N PHE A 81 5.43 8.64 4.68
CA PHE A 81 6.89 8.81 4.60
C PHE A 81 7.37 9.69 3.44
N ILE A 82 6.54 9.90 2.42
CA ILE A 82 6.93 10.64 1.20
C ILE A 82 6.19 11.98 1.07
N ALA A 83 4.90 12.04 1.41
CA ALA A 83 3.98 13.10 0.99
C ALA A 83 3.56 14.09 2.08
N ASP A 84 4.05 13.97 3.31
CA ASP A 84 3.99 15.03 4.33
C ASP A 84 5.33 15.76 4.46
N ASN A 85 5.69 16.45 3.39
CA ASN A 85 6.27 17.76 3.56
C ASN A 85 5.54 18.69 2.58
N THR A 86 4.57 19.47 3.08
CA THR A 86 4.04 20.70 2.45
C THR A 86 5.15 21.65 1.96
N ASN A 87 6.35 21.38 2.45
CA ASN A 87 7.67 21.81 2.11
C ASN A 87 8.20 21.42 0.71
N ILE A 88 7.67 20.43 -0.03
CA ILE A 88 8.18 20.15 -1.40
C ILE A 88 7.84 21.29 -2.38
N ALA A 89 6.68 21.93 -2.23
CA ALA A 89 6.37 23.18 -2.95
C ALA A 89 7.26 24.35 -2.51
N ALA A 90 7.93 24.24 -1.36
CA ALA A 90 8.91 25.17 -0.82
C ALA A 90 10.38 24.68 -0.94
N GLY A 91 10.64 23.59 -1.68
CA GLY A 91 11.99 23.05 -1.90
C GLY A 91 12.64 22.32 -0.71
N LEU A 92 11.86 21.85 0.27
CA LEU A 92 12.33 21.18 1.48
C LEU A 92 12.04 19.66 1.40
N GLU A 93 13.11 18.85 1.40
CA GLU A 93 13.06 17.38 1.39
C GLU A 93 12.29 16.82 2.59
N SER A 94 11.74 15.59 2.49
CA SER A 94 11.19 14.83 3.63
C SER A 94 12.12 14.89 4.84
N THR A 95 11.59 15.18 6.03
CA THR A 95 12.37 15.21 7.27
C THR A 95 12.73 13.81 7.75
N ASP A 96 12.01 12.78 7.30
CA ASP A 96 12.31 11.38 7.59
C ASP A 96 13.25 10.81 6.51
N LYS A 97 14.54 10.76 6.85
CA LYS A 97 15.60 10.21 5.98
C LYS A 97 15.88 8.72 6.23
N ARG A 98 15.03 8.02 7.00
CA ARG A 98 15.26 6.60 7.29
C ARG A 98 15.17 5.78 5.99
N PRO A 99 16.11 4.85 5.75
CA PRO A 99 16.01 3.96 4.60
C PRO A 99 14.80 3.04 4.74
N ILE A 100 14.02 2.90 3.68
CA ILE A 100 12.84 2.04 3.64
C ILE A 100 13.15 0.78 2.84
N LEU A 101 12.88 -0.38 3.44
CA LEU A 101 12.86 -1.67 2.76
C LEU A 101 11.41 -2.07 2.48
N TYR A 102 10.97 -1.94 1.24
CA TYR A 102 9.65 -2.41 0.80
C TYR A 102 9.68 -3.91 0.52
N ILE A 103 8.72 -4.65 1.07
CA ILE A 103 8.57 -6.09 0.84
C ILE A 103 7.47 -6.33 -0.21
N HIS A 104 7.87 -6.57 -1.46
CA HIS A 104 6.95 -7.03 -2.48
C HIS A 104 6.67 -8.52 -2.30
N GLN A 105 5.45 -8.87 -1.89
CA GLN A 105 5.08 -10.22 -1.47
C GLN A 105 4.62 -11.15 -2.62
N GLY A 106 4.70 -10.69 -3.87
CA GLY A 106 4.26 -11.44 -5.05
C GLY A 106 2.81 -11.13 -5.41
N GLY A 107 2.02 -12.15 -5.79
CA GLY A 107 0.60 -11.98 -6.14
C GLY A 107 0.31 -11.60 -7.60
N LEU A 108 1.34 -11.54 -8.46
CA LEU A 108 1.24 -11.07 -9.85
C LEU A 108 0.21 -11.82 -10.70
N GLN A 109 -0.04 -13.11 -10.45
CA GLN A 109 -1.05 -13.88 -11.19
C GLN A 109 -2.46 -13.24 -11.12
N GLY A 110 -2.75 -12.49 -10.05
CA GLY A 110 -4.01 -11.74 -9.94
C GLY A 110 -4.19 -10.68 -11.03
N ASN A 111 -3.09 -10.15 -11.59
CA ASN A 111 -3.12 -9.10 -12.61
C ASN A 111 -3.81 -9.55 -13.90
N GLU A 112 -3.73 -10.83 -14.26
CA GLU A 112 -4.40 -11.40 -15.43
C GLU A 112 -5.90 -11.08 -15.46
N THR A 113 -6.53 -11.06 -14.28
CA THR A 113 -7.96 -10.74 -14.14
C THR A 113 -8.20 -9.28 -13.74
N MET A 114 -7.29 -8.67 -12.97
CA MET A 114 -7.45 -7.30 -12.47
C MET A 114 -7.27 -6.25 -13.57
N ILE A 115 -6.27 -6.40 -14.44
CA ILE A 115 -6.00 -5.42 -15.51
C ILE A 115 -7.23 -5.25 -16.43
N PRO A 116 -7.83 -6.32 -17.00
CA PRO A 116 -9.03 -6.17 -17.83
C PRO A 116 -10.21 -5.52 -17.09
N ARG A 117 -10.35 -5.77 -15.78
CA ARG A 117 -11.41 -5.16 -14.95
C ARG A 117 -11.20 -3.64 -14.83
N TYR A 118 -9.96 -3.20 -14.61
CA TYR A 118 -9.61 -1.78 -14.57
C TYR A 118 -9.83 -1.10 -15.93
N LEU A 119 -9.40 -1.71 -17.02
CA LEU A 119 -9.59 -1.17 -18.37
C LEU A 119 -11.09 -0.97 -18.70
N ARG A 120 -11.95 -1.93 -18.33
CA ARG A 120 -13.40 -1.77 -18.47
C ARG A 120 -13.95 -0.63 -17.62
N LYS A 121 -13.49 -0.48 -16.38
CA LYS A 121 -13.92 0.60 -15.49
C LYS A 121 -13.54 1.97 -16.04
N LEU A 122 -12.33 2.12 -16.56
CA LEU A 122 -11.84 3.36 -17.18
C LEU A 122 -12.62 3.72 -18.44
N ALA A 123 -12.94 2.74 -19.29
CA ALA A 123 -13.74 2.98 -20.50
C ALA A 123 -15.17 3.48 -20.20
N LEU A 124 -15.71 3.17 -19.01
CA LEU A 124 -17.03 3.60 -18.55
C LEU A 124 -17.00 4.92 -17.77
N ALA A 125 -15.83 5.35 -17.29
CA ALA A 125 -15.64 6.63 -16.62
C ALA A 125 -15.41 7.72 -17.69
N LYS A 126 -16.46 8.06 -18.44
CA LYS A 126 -16.50 9.24 -19.31
C LYS A 126 -16.87 10.48 -18.50
#